data_AF-A0A820FH05-F1
#
_entry.id   AF-A0A820FH05-F1
#
_cell.length_a   1.000
_cell.length_b   1.000
_cell.length_c   1.000
_cell.angle_alpha   90.00
_cell.angle_beta   90.00
_cell.angle_gamma   90.00
#
_symmetry.space_group_name_H-M   'P 1'
#
loop_
_entity.id
_entity.type
_entity.pdbx_description
1 polymer ?
#
loop_
_entity_poly.entity_id
_entity_poly.type
_entity_poly.pdbx_seq_one_letter_code
_entity_poly.pdbx_strand_id
1 'polypeptide(L)'
;MNDFYKKFFIGAVCPLGLECNGRNMNYYDNKTLMNNLLEYFIPDNIEKQINLGCSRKVAICLGEGTNYSILKKLNEKYNFFEKILKVSHPRYIMQYKRQSINDYVQQYVNACQLAETIVSK
;
A
#
# COMPACT_ATOMS: atom_id res chain seq x y z
N MET A 1 16.10 15.72 -8.97
CA MET A 1 15.38 14.59 -8.34
C MET A 1 14.05 15.15 -7.80
N ASN A 2 12.92 14.58 -8.22
CA ASN A 2 11.57 15.11 -7.95
C ASN A 2 11.29 15.21 -6.43
N ASP A 3 10.72 16.31 -5.93
CA ASP A 3 10.58 16.56 -4.48
C ASP A 3 9.75 15.51 -3.74
N PHE A 4 8.86 14.82 -4.46
CA PHE A 4 8.09 13.70 -3.94
C PHE A 4 8.98 12.52 -3.51
N TYR A 5 9.90 12.07 -4.36
CA TYR A 5 10.72 10.88 -4.09
C TYR A 5 11.83 11.10 -3.07
N LYS A 6 12.08 12.36 -2.67
CA LYS A 6 12.91 12.65 -1.49
C LYS A 6 12.20 12.32 -0.18
N LYS A 7 10.87 12.21 -0.20
CA LYS A 7 10.00 12.06 0.97
C LYS A 7 9.26 10.72 0.99
N PHE A 8 8.92 10.18 -0.18
CA PHE A 8 8.09 9.00 -0.32
C PHE A 8 8.80 7.89 -1.09
N PHE A 9 8.69 6.68 -0.55
CA PHE A 9 9.08 5.44 -1.21
C PHE A 9 7.81 4.67 -1.62
N ILE A 10 7.71 4.30 -2.89
CA ILE A 10 6.59 3.50 -3.40
C ILE A 10 6.99 2.03 -3.33
N GLY A 11 6.25 1.28 -2.53
CA GLY A 11 6.41 -0.15 -2.32
C GLY A 11 5.19 -0.97 -2.71
N ALA A 12 5.24 -2.27 -2.41
CA ALA A 12 4.12 -3.19 -2.60
C ALA A 12 4.04 -4.21 -1.47
N VAL A 13 2.81 -4.58 -1.06
CA VAL A 13 2.57 -5.59 -0.01
C VAL A 13 3.11 -6.95 -0.44
N CYS A 14 2.79 -7.38 -1.67
CA CYS A 14 3.39 -8.54 -2.31
C CYS A 14 4.45 -8.07 -3.31
N PRO A 15 5.69 -8.55 -3.24
CA PRO A 15 6.77 -8.12 -4.15
C PRO A 15 6.68 -8.78 -5.53
N LEU A 16 5.76 -9.73 -5.74
CA LEU A 16 5.63 -10.49 -6.98
C LEU A 16 4.33 -10.15 -7.71
N GLY A 17 4.43 -10.02 -9.04
CA GLY A 17 3.28 -10.09 -9.94
C GLY A 17 2.85 -11.54 -10.11
N LEU A 18 1.55 -11.80 -9.99
CA LEU A 18 0.98 -13.15 -10.07
C LEU A 18 0.09 -13.27 -11.30
N GLU A 19 0.08 -14.45 -11.90
CA GLU A 19 -0.61 -14.74 -13.16
C GLU A 19 -1.25 -16.13 -13.08
N CYS A 20 -2.46 -16.27 -13.63
CA CYS A 20 -3.12 -17.55 -13.86
C CYS A 20 -3.91 -17.56 -15.17
N ASN A 21 -3.51 -18.44 -16.10
CA ASN A 21 -4.11 -18.62 -17.42
C ASN A 21 -4.18 -17.33 -18.27
N GLY A 22 -3.05 -16.67 -18.45
CA GLY A 22 -2.88 -15.39 -19.15
C GLY A 22 -3.46 -14.17 -18.43
N ARG A 23 -3.89 -14.28 -17.16
CA ARG A 23 -4.56 -13.19 -16.43
C ARG A 23 -3.81 -12.81 -15.16
N ASN A 24 -3.49 -11.52 -15.05
CA ASN A 24 -2.89 -10.96 -13.83
C ASN A 24 -3.85 -11.08 -12.65
N MET A 25 -3.32 -11.53 -11.52
CA MET A 25 -4.04 -11.72 -10.27
C MET A 25 -3.44 -10.88 -9.15
N ASN A 26 -4.27 -10.47 -8.21
CA ASN A 26 -3.81 -9.97 -6.92
C ASN A 26 -3.40 -11.14 -6.03
N TYR A 27 -2.52 -10.88 -5.07
CA TYR A 27 -2.07 -11.86 -4.09
C TYR A 27 -3.19 -12.40 -3.16
N TYR A 28 -4.35 -11.74 -3.13
CA TYR A 28 -5.52 -12.12 -2.34
C TYR A 28 -6.66 -12.76 -3.16
N ASP A 29 -6.48 -12.97 -4.47
CA ASP A 29 -7.55 -13.53 -5.32
C ASP A 29 -7.73 -15.05 -5.10
N ASN A 30 -6.71 -15.76 -4.60
CA ASN A 30 -6.79 -17.17 -4.21
C ASN A 30 -6.45 -17.34 -2.72
N LYS A 31 -7.35 -17.95 -1.95
CA LYS A 31 -7.22 -18.08 -0.48
C LYS A 31 -5.99 -18.89 -0.06
N THR A 32 -5.72 -20.02 -0.72
CA THR A 32 -4.58 -20.89 -0.38
C THR A 32 -3.27 -20.18 -0.64
N LEU A 33 -3.13 -19.57 -1.83
CA LEU A 33 -1.97 -18.77 -2.17
C LEU A 33 -1.78 -17.61 -1.20
N MET A 34 -2.85 -16.86 -0.92
CA MET A 34 -2.83 -15.73 0.02
C MET A 34 -2.32 -16.18 1.39
N ASN A 35 -2.84 -17.27 1.96
CA ASN A 35 -2.43 -17.75 3.26
C ASN A 35 -0.93 -18.10 3.29
N ASN A 36 -0.43 -18.80 2.27
CA ASN A 36 0.98 -19.15 2.17
C ASN A 36 1.89 -17.92 2.05
N LEU A 37 1.45 -16.90 1.28
CA LEU A 37 2.21 -15.66 1.12
C LEU A 37 2.19 -14.82 2.41
N LEU A 38 1.09 -14.81 3.15
CA LEU A 38 0.94 -14.04 4.38
C LEU A 38 1.67 -14.62 5.60
N GLU A 39 2.04 -15.90 5.55
CA GLU A 39 2.71 -16.57 6.67
C GLU A 39 4.12 -16.02 6.90
N TYR A 40 4.92 -15.92 5.84
CA TYR A 40 6.33 -15.50 5.92
C TYR A 40 6.72 -14.48 4.86
N PHE A 41 6.31 -14.67 3.61
CA PHE A 41 6.87 -13.94 2.48
C PHE A 41 6.47 -12.46 2.44
N ILE A 42 5.20 -12.14 2.63
CA ILE A 42 4.69 -10.77 2.66
C ILE A 42 5.22 -10.00 3.89
N PRO A 43 5.16 -10.53 5.12
CA PRO A 43 5.74 -9.87 6.28
C PRO A 43 7.24 -9.54 6.12
N ASP A 44 8.04 -10.51 5.65
CA ASP A 44 9.47 -10.32 5.39
C ASP A 44 9.72 -9.23 4.34
N ASN A 45 8.94 -9.22 3.26
CA ASN A 45 9.02 -8.17 2.25
C ASN A 45 8.70 -6.76 2.80
N ILE A 46 7.64 -6.62 3.60
CA ILE A 46 7.29 -5.33 4.21
C ILE A 46 8.43 -4.86 5.12
N GLU A 47 8.96 -5.75 5.97
CA GLU A 47 10.07 -5.44 6.88
C GLU A 47 11.32 -5.02 6.10
N LYS A 48 11.67 -5.73 5.01
CA LYS A 48 12.78 -5.36 4.12
C LYS A 48 12.61 -3.98 3.49
N GLN A 49 11.41 -3.64 3.03
CA GLN A 49 11.12 -2.31 2.47
C GLN A 49 11.23 -1.23 3.54
N ILE A 50 10.80 -1.49 4.76
CA ILE A 50 10.99 -0.56 5.89
C ILE A 50 12.49 -0.35 6.15
N ASN A 51 13.28 -1.42 6.12
CA ASN A 51 14.72 -1.39 6.36
C ASN A 51 15.53 -0.68 5.26
N LEU A 52 14.92 -0.29 4.14
CA LEU A 52 15.53 0.65 3.18
C LEU A 52 15.59 2.10 3.70
N GLY A 53 15.10 2.36 4.92
CA GLY A 53 15.08 3.68 5.55
C GLY A 53 13.70 4.34 5.59
N CYS A 54 12.62 3.59 5.38
CA CYS A 54 11.28 4.12 5.46
C CYS A 54 10.85 4.35 6.92
N SER A 55 10.06 5.39 7.17
CA SER A 55 9.50 5.64 8.51
C SER A 55 8.49 4.56 8.91
N ARG A 56 8.56 4.10 10.17
CA ARG A 56 7.53 3.27 10.81
C ARG A 56 6.36 4.10 11.38
N LYS A 57 6.36 5.42 11.26
CA LYS A 57 5.27 6.25 11.79
C LYS A 57 4.01 6.14 10.93
N VAL A 58 4.16 6.06 9.61
CA VAL A 58 3.00 6.06 8.71
C VAL A 58 3.26 5.36 7.38
N ALA A 59 2.27 4.60 6.92
CA ALA A 59 2.16 4.11 5.55
C ALA A 59 0.89 4.64 4.87
N ILE A 60 0.93 4.82 3.56
CA ILE A 60 -0.24 5.12 2.73
C ILE A 60 -0.57 3.88 1.88
N CYS A 61 -1.71 3.26 2.15
CA CYS A 61 -2.21 2.11 1.41
C CYS A 61 -3.00 2.55 0.18
N LEU A 62 -2.53 2.17 -1.01
CA LEU A 62 -3.27 2.34 -2.25
C LEU A 62 -4.31 1.23 -2.38
N GLY A 63 -5.59 1.60 -2.28
CA GLY A 63 -6.74 0.70 -2.30
C GLY A 63 -7.41 0.58 -0.94
N GLU A 64 -8.72 0.82 -0.92
CA GLU A 64 -9.52 0.93 0.31
C GLU A 64 -10.22 -0.37 0.71
N GLY A 65 -10.23 -1.36 -0.20
CA GLY A 65 -10.89 -2.66 0.00
C GLY A 65 -9.97 -3.71 0.62
N THR A 66 -9.86 -4.86 -0.05
CA THR A 66 -9.13 -6.05 0.43
C THR A 66 -7.68 -5.76 0.81
N ASN A 67 -6.95 -4.98 0.00
CA ASN A 67 -5.55 -4.65 0.27
C ASN A 67 -5.37 -3.94 1.64
N TYR A 68 -6.20 -2.94 1.92
CA TYR A 68 -6.17 -2.23 3.21
C TYR A 68 -6.55 -3.15 4.38
N SER A 69 -7.58 -3.98 4.21
CA SER A 69 -8.01 -4.93 5.26
C SER A 69 -6.89 -5.91 5.63
N ILE A 70 -6.18 -6.45 4.64
CA ILE A 70 -5.06 -7.36 4.86
C ILE A 70 -3.89 -6.64 5.51
N LEU A 71 -3.48 -5.48 4.96
CA LEU A 71 -2.37 -4.72 5.52
C LEU A 71 -2.64 -4.29 6.96
N LYS A 72 -3.88 -3.91 7.30
CA LYS A 72 -4.28 -3.59 8.67
C LYS A 72 -4.10 -4.78 9.61
N LYS A 73 -4.56 -5.98 9.22
CA LYS A 73 -4.40 -7.21 10.03
C LYS A 73 -2.93 -7.58 10.22
N LEU A 74 -2.12 -7.46 9.17
CA LEU A 74 -0.68 -7.65 9.27
C LEU A 74 -0.06 -6.65 10.24
N ASN A 75 -0.49 -5.40 10.17
CA ASN A 75 0.01 -4.35 11.05
C ASN A 75 -0.40 -4.56 12.51
N GLU A 76 -1.61 -5.05 12.79
CA GLU A 76 -2.04 -5.45 14.12
C GLU A 76 -1.16 -6.59 14.70
N LYS A 77 -0.68 -7.49 13.84
CA LYS A 77 0.20 -8.62 14.24
C LYS A 77 1.66 -8.21 14.42
N TYR A 78 2.22 -7.42 13.51
CA TYR A 78 3.65 -7.17 13.42
C TYR A 78 4.05 -5.74 13.80
N ASN A 79 3.10 -4.83 13.97
CA ASN A 79 3.34 -3.42 14.29
C ASN A 79 4.33 -2.76 13.32
N PHE A 80 4.11 -2.93 12.01
CA PHE A 80 4.96 -2.34 10.97
C PHE A 80 4.94 -0.81 11.02
N PHE A 81 3.74 -0.24 11.16
CA PHE A 81 3.49 1.19 11.15
C PHE A 81 2.59 1.61 12.32
N GLU A 82 2.81 2.79 12.90
CA GLU A 82 1.90 3.36 13.90
C GLU A 82 0.54 3.71 13.29
N LYS A 83 0.53 4.20 12.04
CA LYS A 83 -0.69 4.58 11.32
C LYS A 83 -0.67 4.11 9.87
N ILE A 84 -1.82 3.63 9.39
CA ILE A 84 -2.02 3.35 7.97
C ILE A 84 -3.12 4.26 7.45
N LEU A 85 -2.74 5.20 6.59
CA LEU A 85 -3.66 6.00 5.78
C LEU A 85 -4.09 5.17 4.56
N LYS A 86 -5.26 5.46 4.01
CA LYS A 86 -5.76 4.78 2.80
C LYS A 86 -6.23 5.80 1.77
N VAL A 87 -6.04 5.47 0.51
CA VAL A 87 -6.53 6.26 -0.65
C VAL A 87 -7.07 5.30 -1.71
N SER A 88 -7.96 5.76 -2.57
CA SER A 88 -8.52 4.89 -3.62
C SER A 88 -7.44 4.46 -4.61
N HIS A 89 -7.43 3.19 -5.03
CA HIS A 89 -6.38 2.65 -5.90
C HIS A 89 -6.40 3.32 -7.30
N PRO A 90 -5.25 3.66 -7.92
CA PRO A 90 -5.22 4.34 -9.23
C PRO A 90 -5.98 3.58 -10.33
N ARG A 91 -5.83 2.24 -10.37
CA ARG A 91 -6.62 1.38 -11.28
C ARG A 91 -8.14 1.59 -11.13
N TYR A 92 -8.65 1.65 -9.90
CA TYR A 92 -10.07 1.85 -9.66
C TYR A 92 -10.52 3.23 -10.15
N ILE A 93 -9.73 4.26 -9.86
CA ILE A 93 -10.02 5.64 -10.28
C ILE A 93 -10.09 5.72 -11.81
N MET A 94 -9.07 5.19 -12.49
CA MET A 94 -8.99 5.26 -13.95
C MET A 94 -10.06 4.44 -14.66
N GLN A 95 -10.48 3.32 -14.08
CA GLN A 95 -11.49 2.44 -14.68
C GLN A 95 -12.93 2.91 -14.43
N TYR A 96 -13.22 3.44 -13.23
CA TYR A 96 -14.61 3.67 -12.80
C TYR A 96 -14.92 5.12 -12.42
N LYS A 97 -13.91 5.94 -12.17
CA LYS A 97 -14.07 7.30 -11.62
C LYS A 97 -13.26 8.35 -12.38
N ARG A 98 -13.00 8.10 -13.67
CA ARG A 98 -12.14 8.96 -14.50
C ARG A 98 -12.58 10.42 -14.53
N GLN A 99 -13.89 10.68 -14.52
CA GLN A 99 -14.45 12.05 -14.51
C GLN A 99 -14.12 12.83 -13.23
N SER A 100 -13.87 12.14 -12.12
CA SER A 100 -13.57 12.73 -10.80
C SER A 100 -12.08 12.67 -10.46
N ILE A 101 -11.18 12.52 -11.44
CA ILE A 101 -9.75 12.33 -11.21
C ILE A 101 -9.13 13.43 -10.32
N ASN A 102 -9.57 14.68 -10.49
CA ASN A 102 -9.05 15.82 -9.72
C ASN A 102 -9.36 15.68 -8.22
N ASP A 103 -10.55 15.17 -7.87
CA ASP A 103 -10.95 14.96 -6.48
C ASP A 103 -10.06 13.88 -5.83
N TYR A 104 -9.74 12.82 -6.57
CA TYR A 104 -8.83 11.78 -6.09
C TYR A 104 -7.38 12.26 -6.03
N VAL A 105 -6.93 13.10 -6.96
CA VAL A 105 -5.60 13.74 -6.85
C VAL A 105 -5.52 14.56 -5.55
N GLN A 106 -6.57 15.34 -5.23
CA GLN A 106 -6.61 16.10 -3.98
C GLN A 106 -6.60 15.18 -2.76
N GLN A 107 -7.31 14.04 -2.80
CA GLN A 107 -7.25 13.03 -1.75
C GLN A 107 -5.81 12.52 -1.52
N TYR A 108 -5.05 12.26 -2.59
CA TYR A 108 -3.66 11.82 -2.50
C TYR A 108 -2.76 12.91 -1.90
N VAL A 109 -2.90 14.16 -2.35
CA VAL A 109 -2.13 15.30 -1.82
C VAL A 109 -2.38 15.46 -0.32
N ASN A 110 -3.65 15.42 0.11
CA ASN A 110 -4.01 15.52 1.52
C ASN A 110 -3.42 14.38 2.36
N ALA A 111 -3.43 13.15 1.83
CA ALA A 111 -2.82 12.01 2.51
C ALA A 111 -1.31 12.14 2.63
N CYS A 112 -0.62 12.66 1.60
CA CYS A 112 0.81 12.93 1.63
C CYS A 112 1.16 14.02 2.66
N GLN A 113 0.45 15.14 2.67
CA GLN A 113 0.66 16.22 3.64
C GLN A 113 0.43 15.76 5.09
N LEU A 114 -0.61 14.94 5.32
CA LEU A 114 -0.86 14.37 6.64
C LEU A 114 0.27 13.40 7.05
N ALA A 115 0.75 12.56 6.14
CA ALA A 115 1.87 11.66 6.40
C ALA A 115 3.15 12.43 6.76
N GLU A 116 3.49 13.49 6.02
CA GLU A 116 4.63 14.35 6.33
C GLU A 116 4.51 14.99 7.72
N THR A 117 3.30 15.43 8.09
CA THR A 117 3.02 16.01 9.42
C THR A 117 3.21 14.96 10.52
N ILE A 118 2.81 13.71 10.29
CA ILE A 118 3.00 12.62 11.25
C ILE A 118 4.49 12.29 11.39
N VAL A 119 5.25 12.24 10.30
CA VAL A 119 6.68 11.90 10.35
C VAL A 119 7.50 12.98 11.05
N SER A 120 7.14 14.25 10.87
CA SER A 120 7.85 15.41 11.39
C SER A 120 7.63 15.69 12.89
N LYS A 121 6.61 15.09 13.51
CA LYS A 121 6.36 15.15 14.96
C LYS A 121 7.17 14.09 15.69
#